data_AF-T0Z1F4-F1
#
_entry.id   AF-T0Z1F4-F1
#
_cell.length_a   1.000
_cell.length_b   1.000
_cell.length_c   1.000
_cell.angle_alpha   90.00
_cell.angle_beta   90.00
_cell.angle_gamma   90.00
#
_symmetry.space_group_name_H-M   'P 1'
#
loop_
_entity.id
_entity.type
_entity.pdbx_description
1 polymer ?
#
loop_
_entity_poly.entity_id
_entity_poly.type
_entity_poly.pdbx_seq_one_letter_code
_entity_poly.pdbx_strand_id
1 'polypeptide(L)'
;MNTNNSVSKKWFCKAYKGELPEYFKDWSMTDDEGWTIAHVAAAIGCLPKDFKEWKLASPEGWTVAHETAYYGRLPTNFNQWELTDSEGWTVAHAAAFTGHLPEGFKHPEWTNNNGDTVSGFSEIYKKRVLAKKLLEDHQLRVLP
;
A
#
# COMPACT_ATOMS: atom_id res chain seq x y z
N MET A 1 -31.08 15.80 -5.94
CA MET A 1 -29.66 16.11 -6.21
C MET A 1 -28.86 15.64 -5.01
N ASN A 2 -28.00 14.63 -5.19
CA ASN A 2 -27.37 13.90 -4.10
C ASN A 2 -26.17 14.71 -3.56
N THR A 3 -26.41 15.53 -2.54
CA THR A 3 -25.44 16.45 -1.92
C THR A 3 -24.18 15.75 -1.39
N ASN A 4 -24.26 14.44 -1.16
CA ASN A 4 -23.15 13.62 -0.68
C ASN A 4 -22.01 13.49 -1.70
N ASN A 5 -22.33 13.52 -3.01
CA ASN A 5 -21.33 13.29 -4.06
C ASN A 5 -20.40 14.52 -4.22
N SER A 6 -20.92 15.75 -4.08
CA SER A 6 -20.09 16.97 -4.19
C SER A 6 -19.16 17.18 -3.00
N VAL A 7 -19.59 16.83 -1.78
CA VAL A 7 -18.77 16.98 -0.57
C VAL A 7 -17.70 15.90 -0.53
N SER A 8 -18.05 14.65 -0.86
CA SER A 8 -17.07 13.56 -0.97
C SER A 8 -15.99 13.88 -2.00
N LYS A 9 -16.37 14.25 -3.23
CA LYS A 9 -15.41 14.64 -4.29
C LYS A 9 -14.45 15.75 -3.87
N LYS A 10 -14.92 16.73 -3.11
CA LYS A 10 -14.07 17.81 -2.59
C LYS A 10 -12.99 17.29 -1.64
N TRP A 11 -13.34 16.35 -0.76
CA TRP A 11 -12.38 15.77 0.17
C TRP A 11 -11.37 14.87 -0.52
N PHE A 12 -11.80 14.06 -1.50
CA PHE A 12 -10.87 13.30 -2.35
C PHE A 12 -9.91 14.24 -3.07
N CYS A 13 -10.39 15.33 -3.68
CA CYS A 13 -9.50 16.32 -4.32
C CYS A 13 -8.46 16.91 -3.35
N LYS A 14 -8.82 17.14 -2.09
CA LYS A 14 -7.88 17.60 -1.06
C LYS A 14 -6.90 16.50 -0.65
N ALA A 15 -7.39 15.28 -0.48
CA ALA A 15 -6.56 14.11 -0.17
C ALA A 15 -5.50 13.90 -1.25
N TYR A 16 -5.89 13.95 -2.53
CA TYR A 16 -4.97 13.83 -3.67
C TYR A 16 -3.88 14.91 -3.72
N LYS A 17 -4.12 16.07 -3.08
CA LYS A 17 -3.15 17.17 -2.99
C LYS A 17 -2.35 17.14 -1.69
N GLY A 18 -2.66 16.26 -0.74
CA GLY A 18 -2.10 16.31 0.61
C GLY A 18 -2.57 17.52 1.42
N GLU A 19 -3.69 18.14 1.04
CA GLU A 19 -4.25 19.36 1.66
C GLU A 19 -5.40 19.03 2.63
N LEU A 20 -5.38 17.84 3.24
CA LEU A 20 -6.33 17.49 4.26
C LEU A 20 -6.08 18.34 5.52
N PRO A 21 -7.13 18.92 6.14
CA PRO A 21 -7.00 19.60 7.41
C PRO A 21 -6.42 18.67 8.47
N GLU A 22 -5.60 19.21 9.37
CA GLU A 22 -5.00 18.44 10.48
C GLU A 22 -6.05 17.73 11.36
N TYR A 23 -7.25 18.31 11.45
CA TYR A 23 -8.39 17.78 12.21
C TYR A 23 -9.34 16.89 11.38
N PHE A 24 -8.94 16.45 10.18
CA PHE A 24 -9.77 15.57 9.37
C PHE A 24 -9.95 14.20 10.05
N LYS A 25 -11.19 13.72 10.16
CA LYS A 25 -11.53 12.48 10.89
C LYS A 25 -12.34 11.48 10.09
N ASP A 26 -12.94 11.87 8.96
CA ASP A 26 -13.83 11.00 8.18
C ASP A 26 -13.01 10.12 7.21
N TRP A 27 -12.07 9.37 7.77
CA TRP A 27 -11.12 8.51 7.05
C TRP A 27 -11.79 7.36 6.28
N SER A 28 -12.97 6.94 6.72
CA SER A 28 -13.80 5.89 6.12
C SER A 28 -14.68 6.37 4.98
N MET A 29 -14.69 7.67 4.64
CA MET A 29 -15.45 8.18 3.50
C MET A 29 -14.91 7.57 2.20
N THR A 30 -15.82 6.98 1.43
CA THR A 30 -15.50 6.31 0.16
C THR A 30 -15.88 7.15 -1.06
N ASP A 31 -15.19 6.88 -2.17
CA ASP A 31 -15.64 7.27 -3.50
C ASP A 31 -16.61 6.24 -4.08
N ASP A 32 -16.95 6.41 -5.37
CA ASP A 32 -17.87 5.53 -6.10
C ASP A 32 -17.28 4.11 -6.33
N GLU A 33 -15.97 3.93 -6.16
CA GLU A 33 -15.26 2.63 -6.28
C GLU A 33 -15.05 1.96 -4.90
N GLY A 34 -15.47 2.62 -3.81
CA GLY A 34 -15.26 2.11 -2.45
C GLY A 34 -13.87 2.40 -1.89
N TRP A 35 -13.06 3.21 -2.58
CA TRP A 35 -11.76 3.63 -2.10
C TRP A 35 -11.92 4.68 -1.02
N THR A 36 -11.25 4.52 0.13
CA THR A 36 -11.41 5.49 1.23
C THR A 36 -10.41 6.65 1.13
N ILE A 37 -10.73 7.78 1.78
CA ILE A 37 -9.78 8.89 1.93
C ILE A 37 -8.48 8.43 2.60
N ALA A 38 -8.55 7.49 3.55
CA ALA A 38 -7.36 6.94 4.17
C ALA A 38 -6.46 6.19 3.17
N HIS A 39 -7.02 5.49 2.18
CA HIS A 39 -6.22 4.86 1.14
C HIS A 39 -5.49 5.92 0.29
N VAL A 40 -6.19 6.99 -0.12
CA VAL A 40 -5.55 8.10 -0.85
C VAL A 40 -4.44 8.75 -0.02
N ALA A 41 -4.69 9.01 1.25
CA ALA A 41 -3.70 9.58 2.15
C ALA A 41 -2.50 8.63 2.39
N ALA A 42 -2.71 7.31 2.43
CA ALA A 42 -1.64 6.31 2.49
C ALA A 42 -0.76 6.36 1.24
N ALA A 43 -1.39 6.37 0.06
CA ALA A 43 -0.73 6.43 -1.24
C ALA A 43 0.11 7.69 -1.42
N ILE A 44 -0.24 8.79 -0.74
CA ILE A 44 0.48 10.07 -0.80
C ILE A 44 1.44 10.26 0.39
N GLY A 45 1.22 9.54 1.49
CA GLY A 45 2.06 9.60 2.69
C GLY A 45 1.65 10.75 3.61
N CYS A 46 0.38 11.16 3.55
CA CYS A 46 -0.20 12.22 4.37
C CYS A 46 -1.02 11.67 5.55
N LEU A 47 -0.88 10.38 5.89
CA LEU A 47 -1.51 9.82 7.08
C LEU A 47 -0.91 10.46 8.35
N PRO A 48 -1.74 10.77 9.36
CA PRO A 48 -1.26 11.19 10.67
C PRO A 48 -0.32 10.15 11.29
N LYS A 49 0.66 10.59 12.08
CA LYS A 49 1.59 9.68 12.78
C LYS A 49 0.90 8.74 13.76
N ASP A 50 -0.24 9.16 14.30
CA ASP A 50 -1.07 8.42 15.25
C ASP A 50 -2.27 7.73 14.60
N PHE A 51 -2.26 7.57 13.27
CA PHE A 51 -3.30 6.85 12.54
C PHE A 51 -3.41 5.40 13.04
N LYS A 52 -4.65 4.97 13.34
CA LYS A 52 -4.95 3.65 13.93
C LYS A 52 -5.91 2.80 13.09
N GLU A 53 -6.56 3.39 12.11
CA GLU A 53 -7.62 2.75 11.32
C GLU A 53 -7.07 1.93 10.15
N TRP A 54 -6.03 1.13 10.43
CA TRP A 54 -5.32 0.30 9.46
C TRP A 54 -6.17 -0.78 8.78
N LYS A 55 -7.30 -1.13 9.41
CA LYS A 55 -8.25 -2.15 8.94
C LYS A 55 -9.36 -1.60 8.04
N LEU A 56 -9.39 -0.28 7.78
CA LEU A 56 -10.30 0.26 6.77
C LEU A 56 -9.95 -0.37 5.43
N ALA A 57 -10.96 -0.94 4.78
CA ALA A 57 -10.79 -1.78 3.60
C ALA A 57 -11.68 -1.30 2.45
N SER A 58 -11.20 -1.47 1.22
CA SER A 58 -12.03 -1.40 0.02
C SER A 58 -12.99 -2.60 -0.04
N PRO A 59 -13.96 -2.62 -0.97
CA PRO A 59 -14.85 -3.77 -1.19
C PRO A 59 -14.13 -5.10 -1.42
N GLU A 60 -12.92 -5.07 -1.98
CA GLU A 60 -12.06 -6.23 -2.25
C GLU A 60 -11.26 -6.67 -1.01
N GLY A 61 -11.41 -5.98 0.13
CA GLY A 61 -10.67 -6.25 1.35
C GLY A 61 -9.26 -5.63 1.39
N TRP A 62 -8.86 -4.89 0.34
CA TRP A 62 -7.59 -4.16 0.34
C TRP A 62 -7.62 -3.09 1.42
N THR A 63 -6.69 -3.14 2.37
CA THR A 63 -6.73 -2.24 3.54
C THR A 63 -5.77 -1.05 3.40
N VAL A 64 -5.99 -0.03 4.23
CA VAL A 64 -5.06 1.10 4.36
C VAL A 64 -3.64 0.62 4.71
N ALA A 65 -3.51 -0.46 5.50
CA ALA A 65 -2.22 -1.07 5.75
C ALA A 65 -1.59 -1.67 4.49
N HIS A 66 -2.36 -2.35 3.63
CA HIS A 66 -1.85 -2.88 2.36
C HIS A 66 -1.31 -1.75 1.48
N GLU A 67 -2.09 -0.68 1.33
CA GLU A 67 -1.69 0.50 0.54
C GLU A 67 -0.42 1.14 1.10
N THR A 68 -0.36 1.35 2.41
CA THR A 68 0.79 1.96 3.08
C THR A 68 2.04 1.09 2.99
N ALA A 69 1.88 -0.24 3.07
CA ALA A 69 2.96 -1.22 2.93
C ALA A 69 3.51 -1.28 1.51
N TYR A 70 2.62 -1.21 0.51
CA TYR A 70 2.97 -1.17 -0.90
C TYR A 70 3.93 -0.01 -1.20
N TYR A 71 3.70 1.17 -0.60
CA TYR A 71 4.59 2.33 -0.73
C TYR A 71 5.75 2.38 0.29
N GLY A 72 5.90 1.38 1.17
CA GLY A 72 6.97 1.34 2.17
C GLY A 72 6.88 2.43 3.24
N ARG A 73 5.67 2.88 3.56
CA ARG A 73 5.41 3.99 4.50
C ARG A 73 4.85 3.53 5.84
N LEU A 74 4.84 2.23 6.09
CA LEU A 74 4.36 1.71 7.36
C LEU A 74 5.25 2.21 8.50
N PRO A 75 4.67 2.55 9.66
CA PRO A 75 5.46 2.94 10.80
C PRO A 75 6.27 1.74 11.31
N THR A 76 7.44 1.99 11.88
CA THR A 76 8.39 0.93 12.32
C THR A 76 7.82 0.00 13.39
N ASN A 77 6.81 0.45 14.13
CA ASN A 77 6.10 -0.33 15.16
C ASN A 77 4.84 -1.04 14.63
N PHE A 78 4.60 -1.03 13.32
CA PHE A 78 3.46 -1.71 12.73
C PHE A 78 3.54 -3.23 12.94
N ASN A 79 2.44 -3.81 13.40
CA ASN A 79 2.39 -5.22 13.83
C ASN A 79 1.21 -6.01 13.27
N GLN A 80 0.37 -5.42 12.40
CA GLN A 80 -0.81 -6.08 11.80
C GLN A 80 -0.49 -6.58 10.39
N TRP A 81 0.59 -7.36 10.27
CA TRP A 81 1.10 -7.85 8.98
C TRP A 81 0.23 -8.95 8.37
N GLU A 82 -0.59 -9.59 9.22
CA GLU A 82 -1.47 -10.73 8.94
C GLU A 82 -2.83 -10.33 8.35
N LEU A 83 -3.14 -9.02 8.28
CA LEU A 83 -4.36 -8.57 7.63
C LEU A 83 -4.38 -9.03 6.18
N THR A 84 -5.51 -9.58 5.75
CA THR A 84 -5.72 -10.16 4.43
C THR A 84 -6.82 -9.45 3.67
N ASP A 85 -6.66 -9.36 2.35
CA ASP A 85 -7.75 -9.03 1.44
C ASP A 85 -8.58 -10.28 1.06
N SER A 86 -9.54 -10.11 0.15
CA SER A 86 -10.41 -11.21 -0.32
C SER A 86 -9.65 -12.37 -1.00
N GLU A 87 -8.45 -12.12 -1.53
CA GLU A 87 -7.60 -13.12 -2.18
C GLU A 87 -6.57 -13.73 -1.21
N GLY A 88 -6.68 -13.42 0.09
CA GLY A 88 -5.73 -13.87 1.10
C GLY A 88 -4.37 -13.16 0.98
N TRP A 89 -4.27 -12.09 0.19
CA TRP A 89 -3.07 -11.28 0.08
C TRP A 89 -2.87 -10.55 1.40
N THR A 90 -1.69 -10.68 2.00
CA THR A 90 -1.41 -10.02 3.28
C THR A 90 -0.72 -8.68 3.10
N VAL A 91 -0.70 -7.85 4.15
CA VAL A 91 0.10 -6.63 4.20
C VAL A 91 1.59 -6.92 3.96
N ALA A 92 2.08 -8.08 4.42
CA ALA A 92 3.44 -8.53 4.14
C ALA A 92 3.66 -8.86 2.66
N HIS A 93 2.68 -9.45 1.98
CA HIS A 93 2.76 -9.68 0.53
C HIS A 93 2.87 -8.34 -0.22
N ALA A 94 2.07 -7.33 0.15
CA ALA A 94 2.13 -6.00 -0.46
C ALA A 94 3.52 -5.34 -0.29
N ALA A 95 4.10 -5.41 0.91
CA ALA A 95 5.45 -4.91 1.14
C ALA A 95 6.53 -5.71 0.38
N ALA A 96 6.41 -7.03 0.33
CA ALA A 96 7.37 -7.90 -0.36
C ALA A 96 7.35 -7.67 -1.87
N PHE A 97 6.17 -7.47 -2.45
CA PHE A 97 5.99 -7.21 -3.87
C PHE A 97 6.73 -5.96 -4.35
N THR A 98 6.82 -4.93 -3.50
CA THR A 98 7.50 -3.66 -3.80
C THR A 98 8.88 -3.53 -3.14
N GLY A 99 9.36 -4.58 -2.47
CA GLY A 99 10.68 -4.59 -1.84
C GLY A 99 10.80 -3.80 -0.54
N HIS A 100 9.68 -3.46 0.10
CA HIS A 100 9.63 -2.75 1.38
C HIS A 100 9.40 -3.68 2.58
N LEU A 101 9.43 -5.00 2.38
CA LEU A 101 9.32 -5.95 3.48
C LEU A 101 10.52 -5.77 4.45
N PRO A 102 10.28 -5.62 5.76
CA PRO A 102 11.36 -5.48 6.73
C PRO A 102 12.35 -6.65 6.70
N GLU A 103 13.63 -6.35 6.86
CA GLU A 103 14.65 -7.37 7.01
C GLU A 103 14.37 -8.20 8.28
N GLY A 104 14.48 -9.52 8.16
CA GLY A 104 14.17 -10.43 9.27
C GLY A 104 12.67 -10.59 9.57
N PHE A 105 11.79 -10.27 8.61
CA PHE A 105 10.36 -10.59 8.73
C PHE A 105 10.16 -12.07 9.10
N LYS A 106 9.36 -12.32 10.14
CA LYS A 106 9.29 -13.63 10.82
C LYS A 106 8.44 -14.67 10.10
N HIS A 107 7.61 -14.25 9.15
CA HIS A 107 6.63 -15.11 8.49
C HIS A 107 6.73 -15.13 6.95
N PRO A 108 7.92 -15.37 6.38
CA PRO A 108 8.10 -15.44 4.92
C PRO A 108 7.31 -16.58 4.24
N GLU A 109 6.80 -17.54 5.02
CA GLU A 109 6.04 -18.71 4.62
C GLU A 109 4.53 -18.47 4.44
N TRP A 110 4.02 -17.32 4.88
CA TRP A 110 2.59 -17.01 4.69
C TRP A 110 2.23 -17.02 3.22
N THR A 111 1.07 -17.62 2.92
CA THR A 111 0.56 -17.83 1.57
C THR A 111 -0.77 -17.13 1.36
N ASN A 112 -1.00 -16.66 0.14
CA ASN A 112 -2.31 -16.22 -0.33
C ASN A 112 -3.17 -17.41 -0.78
N ASN A 113 -4.40 -17.15 -1.25
CA ASN A 113 -5.31 -18.20 -1.73
C ASN A 113 -4.76 -18.99 -2.94
N ASN A 114 -3.81 -18.43 -3.68
CA ASN A 114 -3.15 -19.08 -4.81
C ASN A 114 -1.93 -19.93 -4.39
N GLY A 115 -1.53 -19.88 -3.13
CA GLY A 115 -0.33 -20.55 -2.61
C GLY A 115 0.97 -19.78 -2.86
N ASP A 116 0.92 -18.54 -3.34
CA ASP A 116 2.11 -17.70 -3.46
C ASP A 116 2.57 -17.25 -2.08
N THR A 117 3.89 -17.32 -1.82
CA THR A 117 4.45 -16.93 -0.53
C THR A 117 4.96 -15.49 -0.53
N VAL A 118 4.99 -14.87 0.66
CA VAL A 118 5.65 -13.57 0.90
C VAL A 118 7.11 -13.58 0.42
N SER A 119 7.86 -14.65 0.73
CA SER A 119 9.24 -14.83 0.26
C SER A 119 9.34 -14.91 -1.26
N GLY A 120 8.40 -15.58 -1.92
CA GLY A 120 8.32 -15.67 -3.37
C GLY A 120 8.29 -14.29 -4.03
N PHE A 121 7.45 -13.38 -3.52
CA PHE A 121 7.39 -12.01 -4.02
C PHE A 121 8.65 -11.19 -3.74
N SER A 122 9.26 -11.34 -2.56
CA SER A 122 10.54 -10.70 -2.24
C SER A 122 11.65 -11.11 -3.22
N GLU A 123 11.72 -12.40 -3.56
CA GLU A 123 12.70 -12.91 -4.52
C GLU A 123 12.42 -12.45 -5.95
N ILE A 124 11.15 -12.41 -6.37
CA ILE A 124 10.75 -11.84 -7.67
C ILE A 124 11.18 -10.37 -7.77
N TYR A 125 10.95 -9.58 -6.73
CA TYR A 125 11.38 -8.18 -6.68
C TYR A 125 12.90 -8.05 -6.84
N LYS A 126 13.68 -8.79 -6.06
CA LYS A 126 15.17 -8.79 -6.15
C LYS A 126 15.65 -9.13 -7.56
N LYS A 127 15.06 -10.15 -8.19
CA LYS A 127 15.39 -10.54 -9.58
C LYS A 127 15.07 -9.43 -10.57
N ARG A 128 13.92 -8.75 -10.43
CA ARG A 128 13.54 -7.61 -11.30
C ARG A 128 14.53 -6.45 -11.16
N VAL A 129 14.91 -6.10 -9.93
CA VAL A 129 15.88 -5.03 -9.66
C VAL A 129 17.26 -5.38 -10.25
N LEU A 130 17.71 -6.61 -10.04
CA LEU A 130 18.98 -7.08 -10.60
C LEU A 130 18.97 -7.07 -12.13
N ALA A 131 17.90 -7.56 -12.76
CA ALA A 131 17.76 -7.57 -14.21
C ALA A 131 17.79 -6.15 -14.80
N LYS A 132 17.11 -5.19 -14.15
CA LYS A 132 17.13 -3.78 -14.55
C LYS A 132 18.54 -3.19 -14.45
N LYS A 133 19.24 -3.42 -13.34
CA LYS A 133 20.62 -2.95 -13.16
C LYS A 133 21.57 -3.52 -14.20
N LEU A 134 21.46 -4.82 -14.51
CA LEU A 134 22.28 -5.46 -15.55
C LEU A 134 21.99 -4.88 -16.94
N LEU A 135 20.73 -4.56 -17.23
CA LEU A 135 20.34 -3.92 -18.50
C LEU A 135 20.90 -2.50 -18.61
N GLU A 136 20.86 -1.71 -17.53
CA GLU A 136 21.44 -0.37 -17.46
C GLU A 136 22.97 -0.40 -17.60
N ASP A 137 23.66 -1.29 -16.87
CA ASP A 137 25.10 -1.50 -16.98
C ASP A 137 25.49 -1.94 -18.40
N HIS A 138 24.69 -2.80 -19.02
CA HIS A 138 24.91 -3.19 -20.41
C HIS A 138 24.74 -1.99 -21.34
N GLN A 139 23.65 -1.22 -21.21
CA GLN A 139 23.42 -0.01 -22.02
C GLN A 139 24.57 1.01 -21.89
N LEU A 140 25.09 1.24 -20.68
CA LEU A 140 26.23 2.14 -20.44
C LEU A 140 27.53 1.66 -21.09
N ARG A 141 27.74 0.35 -21.24
CA ARG A 141 28.94 -0.22 -21.90
C ARG A 141 28.90 -0.15 -23.43
N VAL A 142 27.73 0.04 -24.04
CA VAL A 142 27.57 0.15 -25.51
C VAL A 142 27.48 1.60 -26.00
N LEU A 143 27.48 2.60 -25.10
CA LEU A 143 27.59 4.01 -25.48
C LEU A 143 29.05 4.33 -25.86
N PRO A 144 29.32 4.87 -27.06
CA PRO A 144 30.65 5.23 -27.54
C PRO A 144 31.25 6.46 -26.83
#